data_AF-A0A0G8C2Z2-F1
#
_entry.id   AF-A0A0G8C2Z2-F1
#
_cell.length_a   1.000
_cell.length_b   1.000
_cell.length_c   1.000
_cell.angle_alpha   90.00
_cell.angle_beta   90.00
_cell.angle_gamma   90.00
#
_symmetry.space_group_name_H-M   'P 1'
#
loop_
_entity.id
_entity.type
_entity.pdbx_description
1 polymer ?
#
loop_
_entity_poly.entity_id
_entity_poly.type
_entity_poly.pdbx_seq_one_letter_code
_entity_poly.pdbx_strand_id
1 'polypeptide(L)'
;MYLASILELIGKGHVLTIDIFPQPNRPSHDRITYLTASSISVQAVQTILSMRRPDDVILVILDSDHSKEHVSKELLLYKSIVTTGSYIIVEDTSINGNPVSPDWGPGPMEAVEEFLAKNNNFIIDESKHKFFISFNPKGYLKKIK
;
A
#
# COMPACT_ATOMS: atom_id res chain seq x y z
N MET A 1 4.96 5.40 -13.70
CA MET A 1 5.73 6.65 -13.95
C MET A 1 5.28 7.82 -13.12
N TYR A 2 3.97 8.08 -12.98
CA TYR A 2 3.44 9.25 -12.27
C TYR A 2 4.14 9.58 -10.94
N LEU A 3 4.19 8.63 -9.98
CA LEU A 3 4.81 8.86 -8.66
C LEU A 3 6.28 9.28 -8.77
N ALA A 4 7.07 8.60 -9.59
CA ALA A 4 8.48 8.91 -9.76
C ALA A 4 8.71 10.30 -10.35
N SER A 5 7.88 10.71 -11.33
CA SER A 5 7.94 12.06 -11.90
C SER A 5 7.57 13.15 -10.88
N ILE A 6 6.59 12.89 -10.01
CA ILE A 6 6.26 13.82 -8.92
C ILE A 6 7.42 13.94 -7.92
N LEU A 7 8.07 12.82 -7.55
CA LEU A 7 9.23 12.83 -6.67
C LEU A 7 10.44 13.52 -7.28
N GLU A 8 10.61 13.45 -8.61
CA GLU A 8 11.60 14.23 -9.35
C GLU A 8 11.34 15.72 -9.23
N LEU A 9 10.11 16.16 -9.47
CA LEU A 9 9.72 17.57 -9.35
C LEU A 9 9.89 18.12 -7.93
N ILE A 10 9.64 17.28 -6.91
CA ILE A 10 9.88 17.63 -5.50
C ILE A 10 11.39 17.65 -5.19
N GLY A 11 12.22 16.97 -5.98
CA GLY A 11 13.65 16.80 -5.76
C GLY A 11 14.01 15.77 -4.68
N LYS A 12 13.03 15.04 -4.14
CA LYS A 12 13.21 14.09 -3.03
C LYS A 12 12.32 12.86 -3.19
N GLY A 13 12.86 11.70 -2.82
CA GLY A 13 12.14 10.44 -2.71
C GLY A 13 12.49 9.45 -3.81
N HIS A 14 12.00 8.22 -3.60
CA HIS A 14 12.24 7.06 -4.45
C HIS A 14 11.01 6.14 -4.43
N VAL A 15 10.75 5.43 -5.52
CA VAL A 15 9.69 4.42 -5.62
C VAL A 15 10.34 3.04 -5.66
N LEU A 16 10.04 2.22 -4.65
CA LEU A 16 10.25 0.78 -4.73
C LEU A 16 8.92 0.13 -5.12
N THR A 17 8.89 -0.58 -6.25
CA THR A 17 7.73 -1.35 -6.68
C THR A 17 8.07 -2.84 -6.65
N ILE A 18 7.16 -3.64 -6.11
CA ILE A 18 7.37 -5.06 -5.82
C ILE A 18 6.32 -5.84 -6.59
N ASP A 19 6.75 -6.78 -7.42
CA ASP A 19 5.85 -7.61 -8.24
C ASP A 19 6.44 -9.01 -8.40
N ILE A 20 5.61 -10.04 -8.44
CA ILE A 20 6.05 -11.41 -8.71
C ILE A 20 6.24 -11.67 -10.22
N PHE A 21 5.57 -10.89 -11.07
CA PHE A 21 5.58 -11.03 -12.51
C PHE A 21 6.15 -9.77 -13.17
N PRO A 22 7.46 -9.76 -13.52
CA PRO A 22 8.04 -8.62 -14.19
C PRO A 22 7.42 -8.43 -15.57
N GLN A 23 6.72 -7.32 -15.76
CA GLN A 23 6.15 -6.97 -17.06
C GLN A 23 7.26 -6.63 -18.08
N PRO A 24 7.08 -6.99 -19.37
CA PRO A 24 7.95 -6.50 -20.43
C PRO A 24 7.78 -4.99 -20.61
N ASN A 25 8.82 -4.30 -21.08
CA ASN A 25 8.79 -2.86 -21.39
C ASN A 25 8.38 -1.96 -20.21
N ARG A 26 8.76 -2.33 -18.98
CA ARG A 26 8.56 -1.47 -17.81
C ARG A 26 9.28 -0.13 -18.02
N PRO A 27 8.63 1.00 -17.70
CA PRO A 27 9.23 2.30 -17.92
C PRO A 27 10.44 2.50 -17.00
N SER A 28 11.51 3.08 -17.51
CA SER A 28 12.72 3.35 -16.74
C SER A 28 12.70 4.77 -16.18
N HIS A 29 13.15 4.92 -14.92
CA HIS A 29 13.34 6.20 -14.26
C HIS A 29 14.33 6.02 -13.11
N ASP A 30 15.24 6.99 -12.91
CA ASP A 30 16.31 6.89 -11.89
C ASP A 30 15.77 6.73 -10.46
N ARG A 31 14.56 7.24 -10.22
CA ARG A 31 13.83 7.14 -8.95
C ARG A 31 12.96 5.88 -8.81
N ILE A 32 13.06 4.90 -9.70
CA ILE A 32 12.30 3.65 -9.60
C ILE A 32 13.25 2.48 -9.42
N THR A 33 13.02 1.68 -8.38
CA THR A 33 13.60 0.35 -8.23
C THR A 33 12.50 -0.69 -8.38
N TYR A 34 12.73 -1.65 -9.28
CA TYR A 34 11.87 -2.81 -9.45
C TYR A 34 12.43 -3.98 -8.65
N LEU A 35 11.61 -4.56 -7.78
CA LEU A 35 11.91 -5.80 -7.08
C LEU A 35 10.99 -6.91 -7.58
N THR A 36 11.59 -7.99 -8.11
CA THR A 36 10.83 -9.20 -8.47
C THR A 36 10.72 -10.11 -7.25
N ALA A 37 9.64 -10.01 -6.48
CA ALA A 37 9.39 -10.80 -5.27
C ALA A 37 7.91 -10.73 -4.89
N SER A 38 7.47 -11.62 -3.99
CA SER A 38 6.17 -11.46 -3.33
C SER A 38 6.25 -10.33 -2.31
N SER A 39 5.23 -9.48 -2.25
CA SER A 39 5.11 -8.41 -1.25
C SER A 39 5.03 -8.94 0.19
N ILE A 40 4.69 -10.20 0.39
CA ILE A 40 4.69 -10.84 1.72
C ILE A 40 5.97 -11.63 2.01
N SER A 41 6.98 -11.54 1.14
CA SER A 41 8.25 -12.26 1.29
C SER A 41 9.22 -11.56 2.24
N VAL A 42 10.11 -12.35 2.84
CA VAL A 42 11.24 -11.83 3.63
C VAL A 42 12.14 -10.93 2.78
N GLN A 43 12.32 -11.26 1.49
CA GLN A 43 13.12 -10.47 0.57
C GLN A 43 12.55 -9.05 0.40
N ALA A 44 11.24 -8.92 0.20
CA ALA A 44 10.57 -7.62 0.10
C ALA A 44 10.84 -6.76 1.34
N VAL A 45 10.62 -7.32 2.52
CA VAL A 45 10.85 -6.62 3.80
C VAL A 45 12.33 -6.22 3.94
N GLN A 46 13.27 -7.13 3.68
CA GLN A 46 14.70 -6.84 3.79
C GLN A 46 15.14 -5.75 2.80
N THR A 47 14.65 -5.76 1.56
CA THR A 47 14.94 -4.72 0.57
C THR A 47 14.41 -3.36 1.02
N ILE A 48 13.20 -3.28 1.57
CA ILE A 48 12.68 -2.01 2.11
C ILE A 48 13.55 -1.50 3.26
N LEU A 49 13.92 -2.39 4.19
CA LEU A 49 14.73 -2.04 5.35
C LEU A 49 16.16 -1.63 4.99
N SER A 50 16.73 -2.17 3.92
CA SER A 50 18.08 -1.80 3.45
C SER A 50 18.09 -0.52 2.62
N MET A 51 17.01 -0.21 1.91
CA MET A 51 16.88 1.00 1.12
C MET A 51 16.54 2.23 1.96
N ARG A 52 15.79 2.06 3.07
CA ARG A 52 15.36 3.19 3.89
C ARG A 52 16.52 3.84 4.65
N ARG A 53 16.47 5.16 4.76
CA ARG A 53 17.31 5.97 5.65
C ARG A 53 16.53 6.34 6.92
N PRO A 54 17.21 6.68 8.03
CA PRO A 54 16.54 7.01 9.29
C PRO A 54 15.46 8.09 9.19
N ASP A 55 15.65 9.09 8.33
CA ASP A 55 14.75 10.24 8.18
C ASP A 55 13.77 10.11 7.00
N ASP A 56 13.69 8.93 6.38
CA ASP A 56 12.74 8.71 5.30
C ASP A 56 11.31 8.61 5.81
N VAL A 57 10.40 9.27 5.08
CA VAL A 57 8.96 9.09 5.26
C VAL A 57 8.50 8.01 4.30
N ILE A 58 8.02 6.90 4.86
CA ILE A 58 7.57 5.76 4.08
C ILE A 58 6.04 5.81 3.96
N LEU A 59 5.55 5.81 2.73
CA LEU A 59 4.15 5.59 2.35
C LEU A 59 4.07 4.26 1.61
N VAL A 60 3.03 3.48 1.88
CA VAL A 60 2.82 2.17 1.27
C VAL A 60 1.49 2.18 0.51
N ILE A 61 1.49 1.61 -0.70
CA ILE A 61 0.29 1.37 -1.51
C ILE A 61 0.22 -0.14 -1.74
N LEU A 62 -0.89 -0.77 -1.35
CA LEU A 62 -1.14 -2.20 -1.55
C LEU A 62 -2.07 -2.37 -2.74
N ASP A 63 -1.53 -2.89 -3.83
CA ASP A 63 -2.20 -3.07 -5.11
C ASP A 63 -1.72 -4.38 -5.78
N SER A 64 -1.63 -5.45 -4.97
CA SER A 64 -1.12 -6.76 -5.42
C SER A 64 -2.24 -7.79 -5.56
N ASP A 65 -2.27 -8.79 -4.67
CA ASP A 65 -3.36 -9.77 -4.60
C ASP A 65 -4.46 -9.26 -3.67
N HIS A 66 -5.69 -9.32 -4.16
CA HIS A 66 -6.87 -8.74 -3.52
C HIS A 66 -7.68 -9.77 -2.70
N SER A 67 -7.09 -10.90 -2.33
CA SER A 67 -7.67 -11.79 -1.33
C SER A 67 -7.47 -11.22 0.08
N LYS A 68 -8.48 -11.39 0.96
CA LYS A 68 -8.38 -10.97 2.36
C LYS A 68 -7.10 -11.49 3.03
N GLU A 69 -6.75 -12.75 2.79
CA GLU A 69 -5.61 -13.39 3.44
C GLU A 69 -4.28 -12.73 3.06
N HIS A 70 -4.10 -12.40 1.78
CA HIS A 70 -2.88 -11.74 1.31
C HIS A 70 -2.77 -10.32 1.85
N VAL A 71 -3.82 -9.50 1.68
CA VAL A 71 -3.85 -8.11 2.20
C VAL A 71 -3.64 -8.07 3.71
N SER A 72 -4.19 -9.03 4.46
CA SER A 72 -3.97 -9.13 5.92
C SER A 72 -2.49 -9.34 6.26
N LYS A 73 -1.78 -10.18 5.50
CA LYS A 73 -0.33 -10.41 5.68
C LYS A 73 0.47 -9.15 5.35
N GLU A 74 0.13 -8.45 4.27
CA GLU A 74 0.76 -7.18 3.91
C GLU A 74 0.57 -6.12 5.02
N LEU A 75 -0.66 -5.92 5.50
CA LEU A 75 -0.97 -5.00 6.59
C LEU A 75 -0.15 -5.32 7.86
N LEU A 76 -0.01 -6.60 8.21
CA LEU A 76 0.78 -7.03 9.36
C LEU A 76 2.27 -6.75 9.20
N LEU A 77 2.83 -6.94 8.00
CA LEU A 77 4.24 -6.67 7.71
C LEU A 77 4.53 -5.16 7.65
N TYR A 78 3.68 -4.42 6.94
CA TYR A 78 3.97 -3.02 6.62
C TYR A 78 3.59 -2.03 7.72
N LYS A 79 2.78 -2.43 8.72
CA LYS A 79 2.44 -1.56 9.86
C LYS A 79 3.65 -1.01 10.62
N SER A 80 4.75 -1.78 10.69
CA SER A 80 5.99 -1.39 11.38
C SER A 80 6.95 -0.63 10.47
N ILE A 81 6.75 -0.70 9.15
CA ILE A 81 7.58 -0.07 8.13
C ILE A 81 7.09 1.34 7.83
N VAL A 82 5.78 1.53 7.70
CA VAL A 82 5.19 2.85 7.42
C VAL A 82 5.49 3.84 8.55
N THR A 83 5.84 5.07 8.18
CA THR A 83 6.21 6.13 9.13
C THR A 83 4.96 6.73 9.78
N THR A 84 5.02 7.06 11.08
CA THR A 84 3.93 7.77 11.77
C THR A 84 3.64 9.11 11.09
N GLY A 85 2.36 9.43 10.87
CA GLY A 85 1.89 10.57 10.07
C GLY A 85 1.71 10.26 8.58
N SER A 86 2.25 9.14 8.08
CA SER A 86 2.10 8.64 6.71
C SER A 86 0.95 7.62 6.60
N TYR A 87 0.84 6.97 5.44
CA TYR A 87 -0.29 6.11 5.07
C TYR A 87 0.14 4.73 4.61
N ILE A 88 -0.70 3.75 4.94
CA ILE A 88 -0.90 2.57 4.10
C ILE A 88 -2.20 2.82 3.33
N ILE A 89 -2.12 2.84 2.01
CA ILE A 89 -3.27 2.93 1.13
C ILE A 89 -3.56 1.52 0.64
N VAL A 90 -4.72 0.99 1.00
CA VAL A 90 -5.21 -0.30 0.55
C VAL A 90 -6.13 -0.07 -0.64
N GLU A 91 -5.73 -0.54 -1.83
CA GLU A 91 -6.53 -0.40 -3.04
C GLU A 91 -7.72 -1.38 -3.03
N ASP A 92 -8.73 -1.06 -3.83
CA ASP A 92 -9.89 -1.91 -4.13
C ASP A 92 -10.68 -2.41 -2.92
N THR A 93 -10.69 -1.65 -1.81
CA THR A 93 -11.61 -1.91 -0.70
C THR A 93 -13.08 -1.75 -1.11
N SER A 94 -13.36 -1.33 -2.35
CA SER A 94 -14.72 -1.28 -2.89
C SER A 94 -15.29 -2.64 -3.32
N ILE A 95 -14.48 -3.68 -3.44
CA ILE A 95 -14.93 -5.00 -3.92
C ILE A 95 -15.67 -5.79 -2.83
N ASN A 96 -16.18 -6.97 -3.18
CA ASN A 96 -16.94 -7.86 -2.29
C ASN A 96 -18.20 -7.19 -1.69
N GLY A 97 -18.89 -6.39 -2.50
CA GLY A 97 -20.14 -5.74 -2.10
C GLY A 97 -19.95 -4.39 -1.41
N ASN A 98 -18.79 -3.75 -1.58
CA ASN A 98 -18.44 -2.48 -0.93
C ASN A 98 -18.31 -1.25 -1.88
N PRO A 99 -19.06 -1.05 -2.97
CA PRO A 99 -20.32 -1.67 -3.42
C PRO A 99 -20.17 -2.54 -4.69
N VAL A 100 -18.95 -2.82 -5.14
CA VAL A 100 -18.68 -3.50 -6.42
C VAL A 100 -18.35 -4.98 -6.22
N SER A 101 -18.46 -5.76 -7.30
CA SER A 101 -18.05 -7.17 -7.36
C SER A 101 -18.51 -8.00 -6.14
N PRO A 102 -19.83 -8.13 -5.89
CA PRO A 102 -20.36 -8.79 -4.70
C PRO A 102 -19.95 -10.26 -4.56
N ASP A 103 -19.64 -10.94 -5.67
CA ASP A 103 -19.26 -12.35 -5.68
C ASP A 103 -17.73 -12.57 -5.62
N TRP A 104 -16.94 -11.53 -5.31
CA TRP A 104 -15.48 -11.64 -5.21
C TRP A 104 -15.04 -12.59 -4.08
N GLY A 105 -15.79 -12.62 -2.98
CA GLY A 105 -15.36 -13.24 -1.72
C GLY A 105 -14.53 -12.27 -0.86
N PRO A 106 -14.13 -12.66 0.35
CA PRO A 106 -13.45 -11.75 1.28
C PRO A 106 -12.17 -11.15 0.69
N GLY A 107 -12.06 -9.82 0.73
CA GLY A 107 -11.02 -9.04 0.08
C GLY A 107 -10.41 -7.95 0.96
N PRO A 108 -9.98 -6.82 0.36
CA PRO A 108 -9.26 -5.77 1.06
C PRO A 108 -10.09 -5.08 2.16
N MET A 109 -11.40 -4.88 1.96
CA MET A 109 -12.26 -4.26 2.98
C MET A 109 -12.27 -5.10 4.27
N GLU A 110 -12.49 -6.41 4.16
CA GLU A 110 -12.56 -7.28 5.33
C GLU A 110 -11.19 -7.40 6.03
N ALA A 111 -10.08 -7.31 5.27
CA ALA A 111 -8.74 -7.25 5.84
C ALA A 111 -8.50 -5.95 6.62
N VAL A 112 -8.94 -4.81 6.08
CA VAL A 112 -8.86 -3.49 6.75
C VAL A 112 -9.68 -3.48 8.04
N GLU A 113 -10.93 -3.96 8.00
CA GLU A 113 -11.81 -4.00 9.17
C GLU A 113 -11.22 -4.86 10.30
N GLU A 114 -10.71 -6.05 9.97
CA GLU A 114 -10.07 -6.92 10.96
C GLU A 114 -8.77 -6.33 11.51
N PHE A 115 -7.97 -5.68 10.66
CA PHE A 115 -6.73 -5.03 11.06
C PHE A 115 -7.01 -3.90 12.07
N LEU A 116 -7.97 -3.01 11.77
CA LEU A 116 -8.31 -1.89 12.64
C LEU A 116 -8.99 -2.32 13.94
N ALA A 117 -9.76 -3.40 13.93
CA ALA A 117 -10.34 -3.97 15.16
C ALA A 117 -9.27 -4.39 16.19
N LYS A 118 -8.05 -4.71 15.74
CA LYS A 118 -6.93 -5.18 16.56
C LYS A 118 -5.77 -4.19 16.66
N ASN A 119 -5.85 -3.03 15.99
CA ASN A 119 -4.73 -2.10 15.88
C ASN A 119 -5.19 -0.63 15.99
N ASN A 120 -4.83 0.02 17.10
CA ASN A 120 -5.17 1.41 17.40
C ASN A 120 -4.06 2.41 17.04
N ASN A 121 -3.06 1.98 16.27
CA ASN A 121 -2.00 2.84 15.72
C ASN A 121 -2.42 3.47 14.39
N PHE A 122 -3.54 3.04 13.81
CA PHE A 122 -4.05 3.53 12.53
C PHE A 122 -5.49 4.03 12.66
N ILE A 123 -5.84 5.01 11.83
CA ILE A 123 -7.21 5.48 11.64
C ILE A 123 -7.51 5.57 10.15
N ILE A 124 -8.79 5.49 9.79
CA ILE A 124 -9.26 5.82 8.44
C ILE A 124 -9.23 7.34 8.28
N ASP A 125 -8.56 7.86 7.25
CA ASP A 125 -8.59 9.28 6.90
C ASP A 125 -9.72 9.56 5.91
N GLU A 126 -10.90 9.85 6.45
CA GLU A 126 -12.11 10.19 5.68
C GLU A 126 -11.91 11.43 4.78
N SER A 127 -10.94 12.30 5.07
CA SER A 127 -10.65 13.49 4.24
C SER A 127 -10.13 13.13 2.83
N LYS A 128 -9.70 11.89 2.62
CA LYS A 128 -9.18 11.40 1.33
C LYS A 128 -10.27 10.91 0.39
N HIS A 129 -11.51 10.77 0.85
CA HIS A 129 -12.67 10.42 0.02
C HIS A 129 -13.30 11.68 -0.61
N LYS A 130 -12.50 12.41 -1.39
CA LYS A 130 -12.97 13.64 -2.05
C LYS A 130 -14.14 13.30 -3.00
N PHE A 131 -15.27 13.98 -2.83
CA PHE A 131 -16.53 13.74 -3.55
C PHE A 131 -17.21 12.40 -3.27
N PHE A 132 -16.85 11.71 -2.18
CA PHE A 132 -17.47 10.43 -1.75
C PHE A 132 -17.35 9.27 -2.75
N ILE A 133 -16.57 9.43 -3.83
CA ILE A 133 -16.32 8.39 -4.83
C ILE A 133 -14.84 8.02 -4.77
N SER A 134 -14.55 6.77 -4.46
CA SER A 134 -13.21 6.19 -4.40
C SER A 134 -13.33 4.69 -4.67
N PHE A 135 -12.33 4.11 -5.34
CA PHE A 135 -12.17 2.65 -5.40
C PHE A 135 -11.70 2.05 -4.07
N ASN A 136 -11.24 2.93 -3.15
CA ASN A 136 -10.60 2.57 -1.89
C ASN A 136 -11.40 3.13 -0.69
N PRO A 137 -12.74 2.95 -0.59
CA PRO A 137 -13.50 3.42 0.57
C PRO A 137 -12.91 2.85 1.86
N LYS A 138 -12.64 3.68 2.85
CA LYS A 138 -11.93 3.31 4.10
C LYS A 138 -10.49 2.79 3.91
N GLY A 139 -9.94 2.76 2.69
CA GLY A 139 -8.61 2.21 2.38
C GLY A 139 -7.44 3.14 2.72
N TYR A 140 -7.68 4.41 3.07
CA TYR A 140 -6.63 5.36 3.46
C TYR A 140 -6.33 5.24 4.96
N LEU A 141 -5.42 4.34 5.33
CA LEU A 141 -5.04 4.09 6.71
C LEU A 141 -3.88 4.99 7.13
N LYS A 142 -4.19 6.05 7.89
CA LYS A 142 -3.17 6.95 8.44
C LYS A 142 -2.59 6.38 9.73
N LYS A 143 -1.27 6.25 9.80
CA LYS A 143 -0.57 5.89 11.05
C LYS A 143 -0.52 7.08 12.00
N ILE A 144 -1.04 6.92 13.20
CA ILE A 144 -1.09 7.96 14.25
C ILE A 144 -0.17 7.67 15.44
N LYS A 145 0.34 6.44 15.56
CA LYS A 145 1.28 6.02 16.61
C LYS A 145 2.39 5.18 15.99
#